data_AF-A0A7K5DNU6-F1
#
_entry.id   AF-A0A7K5DNU6-F1
#
_cell.length_a   1.000
_cell.length_b   1.000
_cell.length_c   1.000
_cell.angle_alpha   90.00
_cell.angle_beta   90.00
_cell.angle_gamma   90.00
#
_symmetry.space_group_name_H-M   'P 1'
#
loop_
_entity.id
_entity.type
_entity.pdbx_description
1 polymer ?
#
loop_
_entity_poly.entity_id
_entity_poly.type
_entity_poly.pdbx_seq_one_letter_code
_entity_poly.pdbx_strand_id
1 'polypeptide(L)'
;MNQAMDIGVTSREPKKIPKQARDDVPIATDRTRLISAEGKKPRQRYMEKSGKCNVHHGNVQETYRYLSDLFTTLVDLKWRFNLLVFTMVYTVTWLFFGFIWWLIAYVRGDLDHLEDENWIPCVENLSGFVSAFLFSIETETTIGYGYRVITEKCPEGIVLLLIQAILGSIVNAFMVGCMFVKISQPKKRAETLMFSNNAVISMRDEKLCLMFRVGDLRNSHIVEASIRAKLIKSKQTKEGEFIPLNQTDINVGFDTGDDRLFLVSPLIISHEINEKSPFWEMSRTQLEKEEFEIVVILEGMVEATGMTCQARSSYMDTEVLWGHRFTPVLTLEKDFYEVDYNSFHSTYETNTPVCCAKELAESRREGQLLGHLPGATLLSGGREAETAKEEEEEEEEEGREPAGLDGANGTAGEVPV
;
A
#
# COMPACT_ATOMS: atom_id res chain seq x y z
N MET A 1 39.77 20.25 -80.65
CA MET A 1 39.77 19.54 -81.94
C MET A 1 39.17 18.15 -81.70
N ASN A 2 37.87 18.01 -82.06
CA ASN A 2 37.09 16.82 -82.47
C ASN A 2 37.30 15.45 -81.76
N GLN A 3 36.28 14.94 -81.03
CA GLN A 3 35.25 13.91 -81.42
C GLN A 3 35.78 12.47 -81.35
N ALA A 4 35.08 11.37 -80.98
CA ALA A 4 33.73 10.98 -80.56
C ALA A 4 33.91 9.55 -79.91
N MET A 5 33.00 8.87 -79.19
CA MET A 5 31.66 8.42 -79.56
C MET A 5 31.03 7.65 -78.35
N ASP A 6 29.72 7.40 -78.46
CA ASP A 6 28.66 7.29 -77.44
C ASP A 6 28.21 5.84 -77.09
N ILE A 7 27.10 5.75 -76.31
CA ILE A 7 26.17 4.62 -76.02
C ILE A 7 26.40 3.91 -74.65
N GLY A 8 25.46 3.76 -73.70
CA GLY A 8 24.06 4.15 -73.54
C GLY A 8 23.31 3.23 -72.53
N VAL A 9 22.62 3.84 -71.53
CA VAL A 9 21.25 3.52 -71.00
C VAL A 9 21.02 2.21 -70.17
N THR A 10 20.28 2.09 -69.04
CA THR A 10 19.57 2.92 -68.02
C THR A 10 19.12 2.03 -66.83
N SER A 11 18.88 2.68 -65.67
CA SER A 11 18.27 2.21 -64.41
C SER A 11 16.81 1.69 -64.51
N ARG A 12 16.35 0.86 -63.54
CA ARG A 12 14.95 0.44 -63.35
C ARG A 12 14.47 0.63 -61.90
N GLU A 13 13.46 1.48 -61.73
CA GLU A 13 12.57 1.61 -60.56
C GLU A 13 11.35 0.65 -60.62
N PRO A 14 10.65 0.37 -59.49
CA PRO A 14 9.53 -0.56 -59.43
C PRO A 14 8.16 0.07 -59.73
N LYS A 15 7.28 -0.69 -60.41
CA LYS A 15 5.92 -0.30 -60.84
C LYS A 15 4.83 -0.71 -59.84
N LYS A 16 3.86 0.19 -59.65
CA LYS A 16 2.52 0.02 -59.03
C LYS A 16 1.44 -0.40 -60.07
N ILE A 17 0.20 -0.65 -59.56
CA ILE A 17 -1.17 -0.48 -60.16
C ILE A 17 -1.88 -1.81 -60.59
N PRO A 18 -3.23 -2.01 -60.67
CA PRO A 18 -4.48 -1.31 -60.18
C PRO A 18 -5.59 -2.21 -59.52
N LYS A 19 -6.72 -1.58 -59.13
CA LYS A 19 -8.09 -2.13 -58.84
C LYS A 19 -9.05 -2.05 -60.04
N GLN A 20 -10.00 -3.01 -60.17
CA GLN A 20 -11.42 -2.99 -60.68
C GLN A 20 -11.78 -4.38 -61.26
N ALA A 21 -13.00 -4.92 -61.35
CA ALA A 21 -14.35 -4.84 -60.75
C ALA A 21 -15.24 -5.86 -61.52
N ARG A 22 -16.36 -6.34 -60.93
CA ARG A 22 -17.51 -7.11 -61.51
C ARG A 22 -17.32 -8.63 -61.74
N ASP A 23 -18.25 -9.57 -61.51
CA ASP A 23 -19.71 -9.59 -61.27
C ASP A 23 -20.16 -10.82 -60.41
N ASP A 24 -21.40 -10.78 -59.90
CA ASP A 24 -22.12 -11.65 -58.94
C ASP A 24 -22.51 -13.09 -59.38
N VAL A 25 -22.77 -13.98 -58.39
CA VAL A 25 -24.00 -14.81 -58.13
C VAL A 25 -23.67 -16.05 -57.23
N PRO A 26 -24.57 -16.51 -56.33
CA PRO A 26 -24.25 -16.87 -54.94
C PRO A 26 -24.31 -18.39 -54.61
N ILE A 27 -23.68 -18.79 -53.50
CA ILE A 27 -23.94 -20.08 -52.84
C ILE A 27 -24.15 -19.83 -51.34
N ALA A 28 -25.37 -20.12 -50.88
CA ALA A 28 -25.73 -20.12 -49.48
C ALA A 28 -25.21 -21.39 -48.81
N THR A 29 -24.43 -21.26 -47.74
CA THR A 29 -24.26 -22.30 -46.73
C THR A 29 -23.98 -21.68 -45.36
N ASP A 30 -25.05 -21.59 -44.58
CA ASP A 30 -25.11 -22.10 -43.21
C ASP A 30 -23.88 -21.83 -42.31
N ARG A 31 -23.77 -20.59 -41.83
CA ARG A 31 -22.95 -20.24 -40.66
C ARG A 31 -23.77 -19.46 -39.63
N THR A 32 -24.97 -19.98 -39.34
CA THR A 32 -25.66 -19.69 -38.08
C THR A 32 -25.24 -20.73 -37.04
N ARG A 33 -23.96 -20.73 -36.68
CA ARG A 33 -23.48 -21.42 -35.48
C ARG A 33 -22.50 -20.52 -34.76
N LEU A 34 -22.98 -20.04 -33.61
CA LEU A 34 -22.18 -19.71 -32.43
C LEU A 34 -21.27 -18.50 -32.59
N ILE A 35 -21.89 -17.31 -32.65
CA ILE A 35 -21.36 -16.19 -31.86
C ILE A 35 -21.58 -16.59 -30.40
N SER A 36 -20.67 -17.43 -29.90
CA SER A 36 -20.45 -17.59 -28.47
C SER A 36 -20.19 -16.19 -27.94
N ALA A 37 -20.96 -15.79 -26.92
CA ALA A 37 -20.82 -14.52 -26.21
C ALA A 37 -19.35 -14.11 -26.15
N GLU A 38 -19.01 -12.96 -26.74
CA GLU A 38 -17.72 -12.31 -26.52
C GLU A 38 -17.56 -12.19 -25.00
N GLY A 39 -16.68 -13.03 -24.43
CA GLY A 39 -16.24 -12.86 -23.07
C GLY A 39 -15.67 -11.45 -22.96
N LYS A 40 -16.39 -10.56 -22.26
CA LYS A 40 -15.93 -9.22 -21.94
C LYS A 40 -14.48 -9.34 -21.48
N LYS A 41 -13.54 -8.68 -22.16
CA LYS A 41 -12.16 -8.61 -21.70
C LYS A 41 -12.18 -8.17 -20.23
N PRO A 42 -11.41 -8.82 -19.35
CA PRO A 42 -11.41 -8.47 -17.93
C PRO A 42 -11.08 -6.99 -17.79
N ARG A 43 -11.99 -6.24 -17.17
CA ARG A 43 -11.88 -4.79 -16.98
C ARG A 43 -10.62 -4.49 -16.18
N GLN A 44 -9.79 -3.59 -16.70
CA GLN A 44 -8.56 -3.21 -16.02
C GLN A 44 -8.90 -2.24 -14.88
N ARG A 45 -8.47 -2.58 -13.66
CA ARG A 45 -8.61 -1.76 -12.46
C ARG A 45 -7.53 -0.69 -12.36
N TYR A 46 -7.88 0.47 -11.82
CA TYR A 46 -6.97 1.58 -11.52
C TYR A 46 -5.96 1.21 -10.43
N MET A 47 -6.42 0.49 -9.41
CA MET A 47 -5.58 0.02 -8.30
C MET A 47 -5.82 -1.46 -8.04
N GLU A 48 -4.75 -2.22 -7.78
CA GLU A 48 -4.83 -3.60 -7.33
C GLU A 48 -5.33 -3.70 -5.88
N LYS A 49 -5.90 -4.85 -5.49
CA LYS A 49 -6.19 -5.19 -4.09
C LYS A 49 -4.96 -5.14 -3.18
N SER A 50 -3.77 -5.27 -3.76
CA SER A 50 -2.48 -5.13 -3.08
C SER A 50 -2.10 -3.67 -2.78
N GLY A 51 -2.86 -2.69 -3.30
CA GLY A 51 -2.59 -1.26 -3.17
C GLY A 51 -1.61 -0.68 -4.19
N LYS A 52 -1.19 -1.48 -5.18
CA LYS A 52 -0.38 -1.02 -6.33
C LYS A 52 -1.25 -0.31 -7.36
N CYS A 53 -0.79 0.84 -7.85
CA CYS A 53 -1.49 1.60 -8.89
C CYS A 53 -1.09 1.10 -10.29
N ASN A 54 -2.07 0.81 -11.15
CA ASN A 54 -1.86 0.40 -12.54
C ASN A 54 -1.76 1.61 -13.47
N VAL A 55 -0.86 2.54 -13.14
CA VAL A 55 -0.68 3.80 -13.88
C VAL A 55 0.77 3.92 -14.32
N HIS A 56 0.98 4.02 -15.63
CA HIS A 56 2.28 4.32 -16.22
C HIS A 56 2.33 5.78 -16.66
N HIS A 57 3.28 6.53 -16.11
CA HIS A 57 3.54 7.91 -16.52
C HIS A 57 4.35 7.91 -17.82
N GLY A 58 3.67 8.12 -18.95
CA GLY A 58 4.31 8.25 -20.26
C GLY A 58 4.71 9.70 -20.58
N ASN A 59 5.72 9.87 -21.42
CA ASN A 59 6.14 11.16 -21.98
C ASN A 59 6.48 12.25 -20.94
N VAL A 60 7.19 11.89 -19.87
CA VAL A 60 7.75 12.86 -18.92
C VAL A 60 8.98 13.50 -19.55
N GLN A 61 8.83 14.71 -20.10
CA GLN A 61 9.91 15.42 -20.82
C GLN A 61 11.09 15.84 -19.92
N GLU A 62 10.87 15.95 -18.60
CA GLU A 62 11.82 16.49 -17.64
C GLU A 62 12.43 15.41 -16.75
N THR A 63 13.09 14.41 -17.35
CA THR A 63 13.74 13.31 -16.62
C THR A 63 14.88 13.77 -15.70
N TYR A 64 15.45 14.96 -15.95
CA TYR A 64 16.49 15.56 -15.10
C TYR A 64 16.01 15.84 -13.67
N ARG A 65 14.70 15.99 -13.44
CA ARG A 65 14.13 16.22 -12.10
C ARG A 65 14.38 15.04 -11.16
N TYR A 66 14.44 13.81 -11.68
CA TYR A 66 14.81 12.63 -10.88
C TYR A 66 16.27 12.67 -10.42
N LEU A 67 17.17 13.23 -11.24
CA LEU A 67 18.59 13.36 -10.88
C LEU A 67 18.84 14.52 -9.90
N SER A 68 17.99 15.56 -9.93
CA SER A 68 18.06 16.66 -8.98
C SER A 68 17.76 16.22 -7.54
N ASP A 69 16.98 15.15 -7.38
CA ASP A 69 16.71 14.53 -6.08
C ASP A 69 17.29 13.10 -6.04
N LEU A 70 18.62 13.06 -6.04
CA LEU A 70 19.38 11.81 -6.02
C LEU A 70 19.10 10.98 -4.76
N PHE A 71 18.89 11.64 -3.62
CA PHE A 71 18.65 10.96 -2.35
C PHE A 71 17.36 10.15 -2.37
N THR A 72 16.22 10.77 -2.72
CA THR A 72 14.95 10.04 -2.78
C THR A 72 14.98 8.95 -3.84
N THR A 73 15.61 9.23 -4.99
CA THR A 73 15.78 8.25 -6.08
C THR A 73 16.53 7.02 -5.60
N LEU A 74 17.66 7.18 -4.90
CA LEU A 74 18.44 6.05 -4.38
C LEU A 74 17.66 5.24 -3.34
N VAL A 75 16.92 5.91 -2.46
CA VAL A 75 16.11 5.24 -1.43
C VAL A 75 14.96 4.46 -2.08
N ASP A 76 14.33 4.97 -3.15
CA ASP A 76 13.21 4.32 -3.83
C ASP A 76 13.60 3.20 -4.81
N LEU A 77 14.88 3.10 -5.20
CA LEU A 77 15.37 1.98 -6.00
C LEU A 77 15.08 0.63 -5.33
N LYS A 78 14.84 -0.42 -6.14
CA LYS A 78 14.72 -1.78 -5.61
C LYS A 78 16.01 -2.19 -4.89
N TRP A 79 15.90 -3.05 -3.88
CA TRP A 79 17.04 -3.55 -3.09
C TRP A 79 18.22 -4.03 -3.93
N ARG A 80 17.96 -4.74 -5.05
CA ARG A 80 19.01 -5.23 -5.96
C ARG A 80 19.84 -4.09 -6.57
N PHE A 81 19.18 -3.03 -7.02
CA PHE A 81 19.87 -1.87 -7.60
C PHE A 81 20.53 -1.03 -6.52
N ASN A 82 19.91 -0.89 -5.35
CA ASN A 82 20.52 -0.14 -4.27
C ASN A 82 21.82 -0.83 -3.78
N LEU A 83 21.81 -2.15 -3.55
CA LEU A 83 23.03 -2.90 -3.22
C LEU A 83 24.09 -2.81 -4.33
N LEU A 84 23.70 -2.85 -5.60
CA LEU A 84 24.62 -2.66 -6.72
C LEU A 84 25.27 -1.28 -6.69
N VAL A 85 24.48 -0.22 -6.50
CA VAL A 85 25.00 1.16 -6.38
C VAL A 85 25.90 1.29 -5.16
N PHE A 86 25.54 0.66 -4.04
CA PHE A 86 26.36 0.62 -2.83
C PHE A 86 27.75 0.04 -3.11
N THR A 87 27.81 -1.16 -3.65
CA THR A 87 29.09 -1.79 -4.02
C THR A 87 29.85 -0.97 -5.06
N MET A 88 29.15 -0.40 -6.06
CA MET A 88 29.78 0.42 -7.10
C MET A 88 30.43 1.69 -6.53
N VAL A 89 29.76 2.41 -5.62
CA VAL A 89 30.31 3.65 -5.04
C VAL A 89 31.60 3.38 -4.29
N TYR A 90 31.62 2.41 -3.37
CA TYR A 90 32.83 2.06 -2.62
C TYR A 90 33.95 1.52 -3.51
N THR A 91 33.64 0.66 -4.47
CA THR A 91 34.67 0.13 -5.38
C THR A 91 35.26 1.22 -6.27
N VAL A 92 34.45 2.17 -6.73
CA VAL A 92 34.93 3.32 -7.52
C VAL A 92 35.77 4.27 -6.67
N THR A 93 35.39 4.57 -5.42
CA THR A 93 36.23 5.42 -4.54
C THR A 93 37.56 4.76 -4.24
N TRP A 94 37.57 3.47 -3.89
CA TRP A 94 38.81 2.72 -3.64
C TRP A 94 39.72 2.62 -4.87
N LEU A 95 39.14 2.42 -6.05
CA LEU A 95 39.92 2.40 -7.31
C LEU A 95 40.46 3.78 -7.66
N PHE A 96 39.67 4.84 -7.46
CA PHE A 96 40.07 6.21 -7.71
C PHE A 96 41.24 6.63 -6.81
N PHE A 97 41.12 6.45 -5.49
CA PHE A 97 42.20 6.77 -4.57
C PHE A 97 43.39 5.83 -4.72
N GLY A 98 43.17 4.53 -4.96
CA GLY A 98 44.24 3.57 -5.25
C GLY A 98 45.04 3.95 -6.50
N PHE A 99 44.38 4.48 -7.54
CA PHE A 99 45.05 5.01 -8.72
C PHE A 99 45.86 6.26 -8.41
N ILE A 100 45.35 7.19 -7.60
CA ILE A 100 46.11 8.40 -7.23
C ILE A 100 47.33 8.03 -6.36
N TRP A 101 47.19 7.09 -5.41
CA TRP A 101 48.32 6.59 -4.62
C TRP A 101 49.40 5.96 -5.49
N TRP A 102 49.00 5.12 -6.44
CA TRP A 102 49.92 4.54 -7.42
C TRP A 102 50.58 5.61 -8.29
N LEU A 103 49.83 6.63 -8.72
CA LEU A 103 50.34 7.74 -9.52
C LEU A 103 51.38 8.58 -8.75
N ILE A 104 51.14 8.87 -7.47
CA ILE A 104 52.11 9.58 -6.62
C ILE A 104 53.40 8.76 -6.49
N ALA A 105 53.29 7.46 -6.18
CA ALA A 105 54.44 6.57 -6.09
C ALA A 105 55.20 6.48 -7.42
N TYR A 106 54.50 6.47 -8.56
CA TYR A 106 55.09 6.44 -9.88
C TYR A 106 55.83 7.75 -10.23
N VAL A 107 55.18 8.91 -10.05
CA VAL A 107 55.77 10.22 -10.39
C VAL A 107 56.98 10.54 -9.50
N ARG A 108 56.94 10.09 -8.24
CA ARG A 108 58.05 10.27 -7.30
C ARG A 108 59.24 9.33 -7.58
N GLY A 109 59.04 8.27 -8.36
CA GLY A 109 60.05 7.24 -8.62
C GLY A 109 60.19 6.21 -7.50
N ASP A 110 59.20 6.13 -6.59
CA ASP A 110 59.22 5.15 -5.48
C ASP A 110 59.18 3.70 -6.00
N LEU A 111 58.55 3.49 -7.16
CA LEU A 111 58.46 2.17 -7.81
C LEU A 111 59.78 1.72 -8.48
N ASP A 112 60.66 2.66 -8.80
CA ASP A 112 61.95 2.36 -9.45
C ASP A 112 63.05 2.02 -8.43
N HIS A 113 62.89 2.46 -7.18
CA HIS A 113 63.88 2.33 -6.10
C HIS A 113 63.43 1.33 -5.02
N LEU A 114 62.67 0.28 -5.39
CA LEU A 114 62.10 -0.69 -4.45
C LEU A 114 63.14 -1.50 -3.66
N GLU A 115 64.34 -1.70 -4.21
CA GLU A 115 65.44 -2.46 -3.59
C GLU A 115 66.52 -1.55 -2.95
N ASP A 116 66.35 -0.23 -3.02
CA ASP A 116 67.31 0.73 -2.46
C ASP A 116 67.03 1.01 -0.98
N GLU A 117 67.86 0.48 -0.08
CA GLU A 117 67.75 0.70 1.37
C GLU A 117 67.88 2.17 1.80
N ASN A 118 68.44 3.04 0.93
CA ASN A 118 68.63 4.46 1.20
C ASN A 118 67.43 5.33 0.78
N TRP A 119 66.49 4.79 -0.01
CA TRP A 119 65.31 5.53 -0.45
C TRP A 119 64.15 5.29 0.51
N ILE A 120 63.51 6.38 0.96
CA ILE A 120 62.34 6.30 1.82
C ILE A 120 61.11 6.63 0.95
N PRO A 121 60.28 5.61 0.61
CA PRO A 121 59.11 5.82 -0.23
C PRO A 121 58.03 6.60 0.51
N CYS A 122 57.06 7.14 -0.24
CA CYS A 122 55.92 7.82 0.35
C CYS A 122 55.04 6.87 1.19
N VAL A 123 54.85 5.65 0.70
CA VAL A 123 54.16 4.56 1.40
C VAL A 123 55.04 3.33 1.35
N GLU A 124 55.35 2.76 2.51
CA GLU A 124 56.15 1.55 2.62
C GLU A 124 55.42 0.34 2.02
N ASN A 125 56.20 -0.59 1.45
CA ASN A 125 55.69 -1.85 0.88
C ASN A 125 54.64 -1.68 -0.24
N LEU A 126 54.77 -0.62 -1.04
CA LEU A 126 53.95 -0.35 -2.23
C LEU A 126 54.71 -0.79 -3.49
N SER A 127 54.52 -2.04 -3.91
CA SER A 127 55.21 -2.65 -5.06
C SER A 127 54.53 -2.44 -6.42
N GLY A 128 53.25 -2.03 -6.44
CA GLY A 128 52.51 -1.78 -7.68
C GLY A 128 51.08 -1.30 -7.44
N PHE A 129 50.25 -1.35 -8.49
CA PHE A 129 48.86 -0.86 -8.42
C PHE A 129 48.00 -1.64 -7.41
N VAL A 130 48.15 -2.97 -7.34
CA VAL A 130 47.36 -3.81 -6.40
C VAL A 130 47.68 -3.47 -4.95
N SER A 131 48.95 -3.22 -4.61
CA SER A 131 49.31 -2.77 -3.25
C SER A 131 48.81 -1.37 -2.94
N ALA A 132 48.76 -0.47 -3.93
CA ALA A 132 48.18 0.87 -3.78
C ALA A 132 46.66 0.80 -3.58
N PHE A 133 45.98 -0.08 -4.29
CA PHE A 133 44.55 -0.35 -4.12
C PHE A 133 44.25 -0.92 -2.72
N LEU A 134 45.02 -1.89 -2.25
CA LEU A 134 44.90 -2.40 -0.88
C LEU A 134 45.14 -1.31 0.15
N PHE A 135 46.18 -0.48 -0.01
CA PHE A 135 46.44 0.66 0.87
C PHE A 135 45.27 1.66 0.87
N SER A 136 44.67 1.92 -0.29
CA SER A 136 43.50 2.78 -0.40
C SER A 136 42.30 2.24 0.38
N ILE A 137 42.04 0.93 0.33
CA ILE A 137 41.00 0.29 1.14
C ILE A 137 41.35 0.40 2.62
N GLU A 138 42.57 0.00 3.01
CA GLU A 138 43.05 0.03 4.41
C GLU A 138 42.88 1.43 5.03
N THR A 139 43.13 2.47 4.24
CA THR A 139 43.02 3.88 4.63
C THR A 139 41.58 4.36 4.70
N GLU A 140 40.78 4.17 3.64
CA GLU A 140 39.40 4.70 3.56
C GLU A 140 38.45 3.97 4.53
N THR A 141 38.63 2.66 4.69
CA THR A 141 37.85 1.86 5.65
C THR A 141 38.41 1.92 7.07
N THR A 142 39.55 2.59 7.26
CA THR A 142 40.23 2.74 8.55
C THR A 142 40.63 1.40 9.21
N ILE A 143 40.85 0.35 8.42
CA ILE A 143 41.35 -0.95 8.91
C ILE A 143 42.83 -0.81 9.31
N GLY A 144 43.63 -0.19 8.45
CA GLY A 144 45.05 0.13 8.71
C GLY A 144 45.87 -1.04 9.27
N TYR A 145 46.12 -2.09 8.48
CA TYR A 145 46.85 -3.28 8.96
C TYR A 145 48.28 -2.98 9.44
N GLY A 146 48.85 -1.84 9.07
CA GLY A 146 50.17 -1.40 9.50
C GLY A 146 51.34 -2.02 8.73
N TYR A 147 51.07 -2.84 7.71
CA TYR A 147 52.08 -3.33 6.77
C TYR A 147 52.46 -2.27 5.73
N ARG A 148 51.51 -1.40 5.38
CA ARG A 148 51.70 -0.25 4.48
C ARG A 148 51.50 1.02 5.28
N VAL A 149 52.57 1.77 5.46
CA VAL A 149 52.59 2.94 6.33
C VAL A 149 53.07 4.15 5.54
N ILE A 150 52.40 5.29 5.74
CA ILE A 150 52.79 6.56 5.13
C ILE A 150 53.98 7.16 5.86
N THR A 151 54.93 7.75 5.12
CA THR A 151 56.10 8.42 5.68
C THR A 151 55.99 9.94 5.60
N GLU A 152 56.75 10.65 6.43
CA GLU A 152 56.77 12.12 6.46
C GLU A 152 57.48 12.76 5.24
N LYS A 153 58.10 11.95 4.38
CA LYS A 153 58.95 12.42 3.26
C LYS A 153 58.15 12.98 2.08
N CYS A 154 56.84 12.71 2.01
CA CYS A 154 55.97 13.14 0.93
C CYS A 154 54.80 14.02 1.44
N PRO A 155 54.87 15.35 1.32
CA PRO A 155 53.75 16.21 1.71
C PRO A 155 52.50 15.97 0.86
N GLU A 156 52.67 15.57 -0.41
CA GLU A 156 51.59 15.21 -1.33
C GLU A 156 50.76 14.02 -0.81
N GLY A 157 51.43 12.99 -0.27
CA GLY A 157 50.76 11.84 0.34
C GLY A 157 49.96 12.23 1.58
N ILE A 158 50.48 13.12 2.42
CA ILE A 158 49.77 13.60 3.62
C ILE A 158 48.51 14.37 3.23
N VAL A 159 48.59 15.24 2.21
CA VAL A 159 47.43 15.98 1.70
C VAL A 159 46.39 15.03 1.10
N LEU A 160 46.84 14.02 0.33
CA LEU A 160 45.95 13.00 -0.23
C LEU A 160 45.25 12.20 0.86
N LEU A 161 45.99 11.77 1.89
CA LEU A 161 45.46 11.06 3.05
C LEU A 161 44.36 11.88 3.74
N LEU A 162 44.60 13.18 3.95
CA LEU A 162 43.61 14.08 4.55
C LEU A 162 42.34 14.20 3.68
N ILE A 163 42.50 14.41 2.37
CA ILE A 163 41.38 14.49 1.43
C ILE A 163 40.60 13.18 1.40
N GLN A 164 41.29 12.05 1.35
CA GLN A 164 40.69 10.71 1.33
C GLN A 164 39.91 10.44 2.63
N ALA A 165 40.45 10.79 3.79
CA ALA A 165 39.77 10.61 5.07
C ALA A 165 38.47 11.44 5.15
N ILE A 166 38.50 12.69 4.69
CA ILE A 166 37.33 13.58 4.69
C ILE A 166 36.27 13.07 3.69
N LEU A 167 36.66 12.81 2.43
CA LEU A 167 35.73 12.35 1.41
C LEU A 167 35.18 10.95 1.71
N GLY A 168 36.01 10.05 2.22
CA GLY A 168 35.60 8.72 2.66
C GLY A 168 34.54 8.79 3.77
N SER A 169 34.73 9.69 4.75
CA SER A 169 33.75 9.92 5.81
C SER A 169 32.41 10.45 5.27
N ILE A 170 32.45 11.38 4.31
CA ILE A 170 31.24 11.94 3.67
C ILE A 170 30.48 10.87 2.88
N VAL A 171 31.19 10.09 2.05
CA VAL A 171 30.60 9.00 1.27
C VAL A 171 30.01 7.95 2.21
N ASN A 172 30.75 7.54 3.24
CA ASN A 172 30.26 6.57 4.21
C ASN A 172 28.99 7.06 4.93
N ALA A 173 28.97 8.30 5.42
CA ALA A 173 27.81 8.89 6.06
C ALA A 173 26.59 8.94 5.13
N PHE A 174 26.78 9.33 3.86
CA PHE A 174 25.71 9.35 2.87
C PHE A 174 25.14 7.95 2.60
N MET A 175 26.00 6.96 2.38
CA MET A 175 25.58 5.60 2.03
C MET A 175 24.90 4.89 3.21
N VAL A 176 25.46 5.01 4.42
CA VAL A 176 24.84 4.48 5.65
C VAL A 176 23.52 5.19 5.94
N GLY A 177 23.45 6.51 5.78
CA GLY A 177 22.21 7.28 5.94
C GLY A 177 21.11 6.82 4.96
N CYS A 178 21.46 6.61 3.69
CA CYS A 178 20.54 6.09 2.67
C CYS A 178 20.05 4.67 3.03
N MET A 179 20.95 3.79 3.47
CA MET A 179 20.59 2.44 3.96
C MET A 179 19.65 2.50 5.15
N PHE A 180 19.96 3.32 6.16
CA PHE A 180 19.16 3.47 7.36
C PHE A 180 17.74 3.94 7.03
N VAL A 181 17.60 4.98 6.20
CA VAL A 181 16.29 5.48 5.78
C VAL A 181 15.52 4.40 5.02
N LYS A 182 16.17 3.69 4.08
CA LYS A 182 15.53 2.62 3.31
C LYS A 182 15.04 1.45 4.16
N ILE A 183 15.81 1.05 5.18
CA ILE A 183 15.42 0.00 6.13
C ILE A 183 14.26 0.47 7.00
N SER A 184 14.30 1.73 7.43
CA SER A 184 13.29 2.29 8.32
C SER A 184 11.95 2.52 7.61
N GLN A 185 11.92 2.70 6.28
CA GLN A 185 10.69 2.98 5.53
C GLN A 185 9.54 2.02 5.89
N PRO A 186 8.35 2.53 6.24
CA PRO A 186 7.23 1.71 6.71
C PRO A 186 6.49 0.97 5.58
N LYS A 187 7.10 0.78 4.40
CA LYS A 187 6.46 0.10 3.25
C LYS A 187 5.99 -1.31 3.61
N LYS A 188 6.76 -2.04 4.44
CA LYS A 188 6.37 -3.37 4.95
C LYS A 188 5.26 -3.34 5.99
N ARG A 189 5.04 -2.19 6.65
CA ARG A 189 3.93 -2.03 7.60
C ARG A 189 2.59 -2.00 6.88
N ALA A 190 2.52 -1.37 5.71
CA ALA A 190 1.32 -1.38 4.89
C ALA A 190 0.89 -2.80 4.46
N GLU A 191 1.82 -3.76 4.39
CA GLU A 191 1.52 -5.17 4.08
C GLU A 191 0.84 -5.91 5.23
N THR A 192 0.95 -5.44 6.47
CA THR A 192 0.28 -6.05 7.65
C THR A 192 -1.10 -5.45 7.92
N LEU A 193 -1.45 -4.37 7.21
CA LEU A 193 -2.78 -3.78 7.23
C LEU A 193 -3.63 -4.46 6.15
N MET A 194 -4.76 -5.03 6.57
CA MET A 194 -5.62 -5.79 5.69
C MET A 194 -6.96 -5.09 5.47
N PHE A 195 -7.48 -5.25 4.26
CA PHE A 195 -8.83 -4.88 3.88
C PHE A 195 -9.62 -6.14 3.55
N SER A 196 -10.94 -6.13 3.77
CA SER A 196 -11.81 -7.23 3.32
C SER A 196 -11.71 -7.41 1.80
N ASN A 197 -11.93 -8.63 1.32
CA ASN A 197 -11.88 -8.90 -0.12
C ASN A 197 -13.05 -8.25 -0.84
N ASN A 198 -14.21 -8.23 -0.18
CA ASN A 198 -15.45 -7.68 -0.68
C ASN A 198 -15.89 -6.50 0.19
N ALA A 199 -16.58 -5.55 -0.44
CA ALA A 199 -17.42 -4.59 0.27
C ALA A 199 -18.85 -5.11 0.26
N VAL A 200 -19.67 -4.71 1.22
CA VAL A 200 -21.06 -5.18 1.34
C VAL A 200 -22.00 -4.00 1.50
N ILE A 201 -23.19 -4.11 0.92
CA ILE A 201 -24.28 -3.15 1.12
C ILE A 201 -25.41 -3.85 1.86
N SER A 202 -25.84 -3.31 3.00
CA SER A 202 -27.03 -3.80 3.71
C SER A 202 -27.65 -2.73 4.59
N MET A 203 -28.85 -3.02 5.10
CA MET A 203 -29.53 -2.14 6.05
C MET A 203 -28.85 -2.18 7.41
N ARG A 204 -28.59 -1.02 8.01
CA ARG A 204 -28.11 -0.83 9.38
C ARG A 204 -28.84 0.34 10.01
N ASP A 205 -29.51 0.10 11.13
CA ASP A 205 -30.35 1.10 11.83
C ASP A 205 -31.29 1.83 10.86
N GLU A 206 -31.96 1.00 10.04
CA GLU A 206 -32.87 1.42 8.98
C GLU A 206 -32.25 2.25 7.84
N LYS A 207 -30.94 2.42 7.76
CA LYS A 207 -30.28 3.13 6.66
C LYS A 207 -29.52 2.16 5.79
N LEU A 208 -29.45 2.44 4.48
CA LEU A 208 -28.64 1.64 3.57
C LEU A 208 -27.17 2.08 3.70
N CYS A 209 -26.28 1.14 3.99
CA CYS A 209 -24.87 1.44 4.25
C CYS A 209 -23.95 0.58 3.38
N LEU A 210 -22.93 1.22 2.80
CA LEU A 210 -21.81 0.54 2.15
C LEU A 210 -20.70 0.31 3.19
N MET A 211 -20.24 -0.92 3.31
CA MET A 211 -19.33 -1.34 4.37
C MET A 211 -18.15 -2.13 3.83
N PHE A 212 -16.97 -1.91 4.41
CA PHE A 212 -15.79 -2.74 4.21
C PHE A 212 -15.05 -2.89 5.53
N ARG A 213 -14.32 -3.99 5.71
CA ARG A 213 -13.60 -4.27 6.95
C ARG A 213 -12.12 -3.94 6.80
N VAL A 214 -11.53 -3.37 7.84
CA VAL A 214 -10.11 -3.08 7.95
C VAL A 214 -9.55 -3.73 9.22
N GLY A 215 -8.31 -4.18 9.21
CA GLY A 215 -7.65 -4.78 10.37
C GLY A 215 -6.14 -4.59 10.37
N ASP A 216 -5.53 -4.63 11.55
CA ASP A 216 -4.08 -4.68 11.74
C ASP A 216 -3.69 -6.05 12.30
N LEU A 217 -2.83 -6.77 11.59
CA LEU A 217 -2.32 -8.07 12.02
C LEU A 217 -1.30 -7.97 13.16
N ARG A 218 -0.77 -6.77 13.45
CA ARG A 218 0.23 -6.56 14.50
C ARG A 218 -0.40 -6.04 15.78
N ASN A 219 0.24 -6.36 16.90
CA ASN A 219 -0.15 -5.85 18.22
C ASN A 219 0.25 -4.38 18.45
N SER A 220 1.26 -3.90 17.74
CA SER A 220 1.70 -2.49 17.81
C SER A 220 0.71 -1.59 17.08
N HIS A 221 0.47 -0.39 17.59
CA HIS A 221 -0.59 0.48 17.09
C HIS A 221 -0.22 1.26 15.83
N ILE A 222 -1.25 1.65 15.07
CA ILE A 222 -1.17 2.72 14.08
C ILE A 222 -1.70 3.99 14.74
N VAL A 223 -0.80 4.93 15.00
CA VAL A 223 -1.10 6.20 15.68
C VAL A 223 -1.73 7.17 14.67
N GLU A 224 -2.74 7.92 15.08
CA GLU A 224 -3.50 8.83 14.20
C GLU A 224 -4.00 8.13 12.92
N ALA A 225 -4.49 6.90 13.06
CA ALA A 225 -5.07 6.17 11.94
C ALA A 225 -6.30 6.94 11.40
N SER A 226 -6.34 7.17 10.09
CA SER A 226 -7.43 7.83 9.39
C SER A 226 -7.79 7.09 8.12
N ILE A 227 -9.08 6.91 7.86
CA ILE A 227 -9.58 6.21 6.68
C ILE A 227 -10.27 7.17 5.71
N ARG A 228 -9.96 7.04 4.43
CA ARG A 228 -10.58 7.80 3.34
C ARG A 228 -11.00 6.87 2.22
N ALA A 229 -12.08 7.20 1.54
CA ALA A 229 -12.56 6.42 0.40
C ALA A 229 -12.90 7.34 -0.77
N LYS A 230 -12.53 6.94 -1.98
CA LYS A 230 -12.82 7.67 -3.21
C LYS A 230 -13.53 6.76 -4.20
N LEU A 231 -14.63 7.24 -4.75
CA LEU A 231 -15.26 6.64 -5.92
C LEU A 231 -14.54 7.13 -7.18
N ILE A 232 -14.11 6.19 -8.01
CA ILE A 232 -13.53 6.43 -9.32
C ILE A 232 -14.54 5.95 -10.36
N LYS A 233 -15.05 6.88 -11.16
CA LYS A 233 -16.00 6.61 -12.24
C LYS A 233 -15.80 7.61 -13.38
N SER A 234 -15.97 7.17 -14.62
CA SER A 234 -16.01 8.10 -15.76
C SER A 234 -17.25 8.98 -15.71
N LYS A 235 -17.09 10.27 -15.99
CA LYS A 235 -18.15 11.28 -15.89
C LYS A 235 -18.17 12.12 -17.16
N GLN A 236 -19.36 12.48 -17.62
CA GLN A 236 -19.54 13.56 -18.58
C GLN A 236 -20.26 14.73 -17.90
N THR A 237 -19.73 15.95 -18.06
CA THR A 237 -20.36 17.16 -17.51
C THR A 237 -21.55 17.58 -18.37
N LYS A 238 -22.40 18.48 -17.84
CA LYS A 238 -23.55 19.00 -18.59
C LYS A 238 -23.11 19.83 -19.80
N GLU A 239 -21.93 20.41 -19.71
CA GLU A 239 -21.25 21.20 -20.74
C GLU A 239 -20.59 20.32 -21.81
N GLY A 240 -20.55 18.99 -21.61
CA GLY A 240 -20.05 18.01 -22.57
C GLY A 240 -18.62 17.53 -22.35
N GLU A 241 -17.92 18.02 -21.31
CA GLU A 241 -16.56 17.59 -20.97
C GLU A 241 -16.54 16.15 -20.45
N PHE A 242 -15.72 15.29 -21.05
CA PHE A 242 -15.52 13.92 -20.61
C PHE A 242 -14.32 13.83 -19.66
N ILE A 243 -14.57 13.38 -18.44
CA ILE A 243 -13.56 13.16 -17.39
C ILE A 243 -13.36 11.63 -17.23
N PRO A 244 -12.23 11.06 -17.69
CA PRO A 244 -12.07 9.60 -17.75
C PRO A 244 -12.12 8.91 -16.39
N LEU A 245 -11.46 9.46 -15.37
CA LEU A 245 -11.37 8.87 -14.02
C LEU A 245 -11.69 9.94 -12.99
N ASN A 246 -12.96 10.37 -12.95
CA ASN A 246 -13.40 11.37 -11.99
C ASN A 246 -13.37 10.75 -10.58
N GLN A 247 -12.69 11.44 -9.65
CA GLN A 247 -12.56 10.99 -8.27
C GLN A 247 -13.48 11.81 -7.39
N THR A 248 -14.46 11.17 -6.75
CA THR A 248 -15.36 11.81 -5.78
C THR A 248 -15.19 11.16 -4.41
N ASP A 249 -15.08 11.98 -3.38
CA ASP A 249 -14.89 11.49 -2.01
C ASP A 249 -16.18 10.82 -1.48
N ILE A 250 -16.01 9.72 -0.75
CA ILE A 250 -17.08 9.00 -0.07
C ILE A 250 -16.93 9.25 1.42
N ASN A 251 -17.98 9.81 2.03
CA ASN A 251 -17.95 10.14 3.46
C ASN A 251 -18.00 8.88 4.33
N VAL A 252 -16.92 8.59 5.03
CA VAL A 252 -16.78 7.44 5.95
C VAL A 252 -16.65 7.88 7.41
N GLY A 253 -17.07 9.11 7.75
CA GLY A 253 -16.99 9.66 9.10
C GLY A 253 -16.28 11.03 9.20
N PHE A 254 -16.02 11.71 8.08
CA PHE A 254 -15.27 12.97 8.07
C PHE A 254 -15.97 14.10 8.84
N ASP A 255 -17.30 14.18 8.74
CA ASP A 255 -18.08 15.25 9.39
C ASP A 255 -18.14 15.10 10.92
N THR A 256 -18.08 13.86 11.43
CA THR A 256 -18.14 13.54 12.86
C THR A 256 -16.76 13.31 13.47
N GLY A 257 -15.74 13.10 12.63
CA GLY A 257 -14.40 12.70 13.04
C GLY A 257 -14.29 11.21 13.38
N ASP A 258 -15.27 10.39 12.99
CA ASP A 258 -15.27 8.92 13.11
C ASP A 258 -14.37 8.24 12.05
N ASP A 259 -13.89 9.01 11.07
CA ASP A 259 -12.85 8.59 10.12
C ASP A 259 -11.48 8.38 10.81
N ARG A 260 -11.29 8.93 12.02
CA ARG A 260 -10.13 8.71 12.88
C ARG A 260 -10.32 7.42 13.67
N LEU A 261 -9.55 6.41 13.34
CA LEU A 261 -9.71 5.06 13.85
C LEU A 261 -8.88 4.82 15.11
N PHE A 262 -9.46 4.13 16.08
CA PHE A 262 -8.72 3.39 17.09
C PHE A 262 -8.66 1.91 16.67
N LEU A 263 -7.72 1.59 15.78
CA LEU A 263 -7.63 0.28 15.13
C LEU A 263 -6.78 -0.69 15.97
N VAL A 264 -7.45 -1.49 16.81
CA VAL A 264 -6.83 -2.59 17.57
C VAL A 264 -7.38 -3.93 17.10
N SER A 265 -8.69 -4.09 17.15
CA SER A 265 -9.41 -5.19 16.52
C SER A 265 -9.97 -4.77 15.16
N PRO A 266 -10.32 -5.72 14.27
CA PRO A 266 -10.92 -5.39 12.98
C PRO A 266 -12.17 -4.52 13.10
N LEU A 267 -12.18 -3.40 12.36
CA LEU A 267 -13.30 -2.47 12.32
C LEU A 267 -14.04 -2.56 10.98
N ILE A 268 -15.37 -2.43 11.03
CA ILE A 268 -16.19 -2.28 9.83
C ILE A 268 -16.39 -0.79 9.59
N ILE A 269 -15.77 -0.29 8.53
CA ILE A 269 -15.96 1.08 8.07
C ILE A 269 -17.29 1.15 7.35
N SER A 270 -18.13 2.13 7.72
CA SER A 270 -19.50 2.25 7.23
C SER A 270 -19.71 3.62 6.59
N HIS A 271 -20.08 3.63 5.32
CA HIS A 271 -20.57 4.79 4.60
C HIS A 271 -22.10 4.74 4.56
N GLU A 272 -22.75 5.73 5.19
CA GLU A 272 -24.20 5.92 5.07
C GLU A 272 -24.56 6.45 3.67
N ILE A 273 -25.41 5.72 2.95
CA ILE A 273 -25.89 6.14 1.64
C ILE A 273 -27.04 7.14 1.84
N ASN A 274 -26.68 8.42 1.93
CA ASN A 274 -27.59 9.55 2.06
C ASN A 274 -27.72 10.35 0.76
N GLU A 275 -28.49 11.44 0.75
CA GLU A 275 -28.73 12.30 -0.43
C GLU A 275 -27.45 12.86 -1.09
N LYS A 276 -26.35 12.97 -0.34
CA LYS A 276 -25.05 13.43 -0.85
C LYS A 276 -24.19 12.28 -1.39
N SER A 277 -24.56 11.03 -1.13
CA SER A 277 -23.81 9.86 -1.54
C SER A 277 -23.89 9.67 -3.06
N PRO A 278 -22.78 9.30 -3.73
CA PRO A 278 -22.81 8.85 -5.11
C PRO A 278 -23.71 7.61 -5.35
N PHE A 279 -24.02 6.87 -4.29
CA PHE A 279 -24.84 5.66 -4.33
C PHE A 279 -26.33 5.92 -4.06
N TRP A 280 -26.75 7.18 -3.89
CA TRP A 280 -28.11 7.53 -3.47
C TRP A 280 -29.20 6.99 -4.40
N GLU A 281 -29.01 7.12 -5.71
CA GLU A 281 -29.96 6.68 -6.73
C GLU A 281 -29.69 5.25 -7.21
N MET A 282 -28.74 4.53 -6.60
CA MET A 282 -28.29 3.22 -7.07
C MET A 282 -29.09 2.08 -6.43
N SER A 283 -29.76 1.27 -7.26
CA SER A 283 -30.43 0.04 -6.85
C SER A 283 -29.55 -1.19 -7.07
N ARG A 284 -29.95 -2.36 -6.55
CA ARG A 284 -29.23 -3.63 -6.74
C ARG A 284 -29.00 -3.96 -8.23
N THR A 285 -30.02 -3.74 -9.07
CA THR A 285 -29.94 -4.07 -10.51
C THR A 285 -29.11 -3.06 -11.29
N GLN A 286 -28.99 -1.82 -10.79
CA GLN A 286 -28.11 -0.81 -11.36
C GLN A 286 -26.66 -1.03 -10.95
N LEU A 287 -26.40 -1.49 -9.72
CA LEU A 287 -25.05 -1.83 -9.24
C LEU A 287 -24.35 -2.81 -10.20
N GLU A 288 -25.07 -3.83 -10.68
CA GLU A 288 -24.54 -4.85 -11.61
C GLU A 288 -24.28 -4.31 -13.03
N LYS A 289 -24.85 -3.17 -13.38
CA LYS A 289 -24.70 -2.53 -14.71
C LYS A 289 -23.70 -1.38 -14.69
N GLU A 290 -23.42 -0.85 -13.51
CA GLU A 290 -22.60 0.33 -13.33
C GLU A 290 -21.11 -0.01 -13.28
N GLU A 291 -20.31 0.83 -13.91
CA GLU A 291 -18.86 0.65 -13.98
C GLU A 291 -18.16 1.66 -13.08
N PHE A 292 -17.78 1.24 -11.89
CA PHE A 292 -17.05 2.08 -10.94
C PHE A 292 -16.00 1.29 -10.16
N GLU A 293 -15.10 1.99 -9.49
CA GLU A 293 -14.10 1.44 -8.59
C GLU A 293 -14.04 2.29 -7.33
N ILE A 294 -14.14 1.68 -6.15
CA ILE A 294 -13.99 2.36 -4.87
C ILE A 294 -12.56 2.13 -4.39
N VAL A 295 -11.77 3.19 -4.29
CA VAL A 295 -10.42 3.13 -3.72
C VAL A 295 -10.49 3.53 -2.25
N VAL A 296 -9.99 2.65 -1.38
CA VAL A 296 -9.90 2.90 0.06
C VAL A 296 -8.44 3.13 0.45
N ILE A 297 -8.22 4.09 1.34
CA ILE A 297 -6.91 4.58 1.74
C ILE A 297 -6.90 4.70 3.26
N LEU A 298 -6.08 3.90 3.93
CA LEU A 298 -5.80 4.00 5.36
C LEU A 298 -4.44 4.66 5.54
N GLU A 299 -4.41 5.75 6.29
CA GLU A 299 -3.19 6.49 6.64
C GLU A 299 -2.99 6.49 8.14
N GLY A 300 -1.74 6.51 8.57
CA GLY A 300 -1.40 6.68 9.99
C GLY A 300 0.09 6.52 10.24
N MET A 301 0.54 6.77 11.46
CA MET A 301 1.94 6.70 11.86
C MET A 301 2.28 5.35 12.49
N VAL A 302 3.45 4.82 12.14
CA VAL A 302 3.98 3.60 12.74
C VAL A 302 4.59 3.93 14.10
N GLU A 303 4.00 3.39 15.18
CA GLU A 303 4.38 3.64 16.58
C GLU A 303 5.89 3.65 16.84
N ALA A 304 6.62 2.65 16.34
CA ALA A 304 8.05 2.51 16.60
C ALA A 304 8.96 3.53 15.86
N THR A 305 8.49 4.09 14.74
CA THR A 305 9.34 4.94 13.87
C THR A 305 8.86 6.38 13.75
N GLY A 306 7.60 6.66 14.12
CA GLY A 306 6.96 7.96 13.90
C GLY A 306 6.73 8.30 12.42
N MET A 307 7.08 7.42 11.48
CA MET A 307 6.86 7.66 10.07
C MET A 307 5.43 7.34 9.66
N THR A 308 4.88 8.18 8.78
CA THR A 308 3.57 7.96 8.17
C THR A 308 3.62 6.80 7.18
N CYS A 309 2.60 5.97 7.22
CA CYS A 309 2.37 4.87 6.30
C CYS A 309 0.99 5.01 5.66
N GLN A 310 0.85 4.46 4.46
CA GLN A 310 -0.40 4.48 3.72
C GLN A 310 -0.64 3.09 3.12
N ALA A 311 -1.71 2.43 3.58
CA ALA A 311 -2.22 1.20 3.01
C ALA A 311 -3.41 1.51 2.11
N ARG A 312 -3.50 0.83 0.97
CA ARG A 312 -4.53 1.10 -0.04
C ARG A 312 -5.11 -0.20 -0.57
N SER A 313 -6.37 -0.18 -0.96
CA SER A 313 -7.04 -1.27 -1.68
C SER A 313 -8.15 -0.70 -2.55
N SER A 314 -8.72 -1.52 -3.40
CA SER A 314 -9.83 -1.13 -4.28
C SER A 314 -10.96 -2.16 -4.25
N TYR A 315 -12.18 -1.72 -4.57
CA TYR A 315 -13.35 -2.57 -4.78
C TYR A 315 -13.98 -2.23 -6.12
N MET A 316 -14.00 -3.19 -7.03
CA MET A 316 -14.74 -3.08 -8.29
C MET A 316 -16.23 -3.31 -8.03
N ASP A 317 -17.07 -2.91 -8.98
CA ASP A 317 -18.51 -3.21 -9.02
C ASP A 317 -18.82 -4.68 -8.67
N THR A 318 -18.08 -5.64 -9.24
CA THR A 318 -18.26 -7.08 -9.00
C THR A 318 -17.86 -7.54 -7.60
N GLU A 319 -17.16 -6.71 -6.83
CA GLU A 319 -16.66 -7.02 -5.49
C GLU A 319 -17.49 -6.35 -4.39
N VAL A 320 -18.55 -5.61 -4.78
CA VAL A 320 -19.54 -5.02 -3.87
C VAL A 320 -20.76 -5.95 -3.82
N LEU A 321 -20.98 -6.60 -2.68
CA LEU A 321 -22.05 -7.58 -2.48
C LEU A 321 -23.30 -6.91 -1.89
N TRP A 322 -24.41 -6.89 -2.63
CA TRP A 322 -25.68 -6.36 -2.15
C TRP A 322 -26.41 -7.37 -1.26
N GLY A 323 -26.90 -6.92 -0.11
CA GLY A 323 -27.63 -7.73 0.86
C GLY A 323 -26.75 -8.60 1.75
N HIS A 324 -25.45 -8.31 1.85
CA HIS A 324 -24.53 -9.07 2.70
C HIS A 324 -24.15 -8.30 3.98
N ARG A 325 -23.77 -9.06 5.01
CA ARG A 325 -23.12 -8.56 6.22
C ARG A 325 -21.85 -9.34 6.50
N PHE A 326 -20.91 -8.73 7.21
CA PHE A 326 -19.69 -9.42 7.63
C PHE A 326 -19.95 -10.35 8.81
N THR A 327 -19.37 -11.54 8.77
CA THR A 327 -19.39 -12.49 9.89
C THR A 327 -18.64 -11.89 11.09
N PRO A 328 -19.19 -11.95 12.32
CA PRO A 328 -18.48 -11.51 13.52
C PRO A 328 -17.13 -12.24 13.67
N VAL A 329 -16.10 -11.52 14.12
CA VAL A 329 -14.73 -12.06 14.26
C VAL A 329 -14.21 -11.99 15.70
N LEU A 330 -14.92 -11.31 16.59
CA LEU A 330 -14.53 -11.14 17.98
C LEU A 330 -15.26 -12.15 18.85
N THR A 331 -14.49 -12.92 19.60
CA THR A 331 -14.99 -13.83 20.64
C THR A 331 -14.37 -13.42 21.99
N LEU A 332 -15.16 -13.57 23.05
CA LEU A 332 -14.68 -13.34 24.41
C LEU A 332 -14.19 -14.66 24.98
N GLU A 333 -12.88 -14.79 25.19
CA GLU A 333 -12.29 -15.85 26.00
C GLU A 333 -12.11 -15.35 27.45
N LYS A 334 -11.76 -16.26 28.37
CA LYS A 334 -11.86 -16.05 29.82
C LYS A 334 -11.24 -14.74 30.33
N ASP A 335 -10.17 -14.27 29.71
CA ASP A 335 -9.44 -13.07 30.14
C ASP A 335 -9.07 -12.10 29.00
N PHE A 336 -9.41 -12.41 27.74
CA PHE A 336 -9.06 -11.58 26.58
C PHE A 336 -10.05 -11.72 25.41
N TYR A 337 -10.06 -10.71 24.55
CA TYR A 337 -10.78 -10.76 23.27
C TYR A 337 -9.90 -11.44 22.23
N GLU A 338 -10.39 -12.55 21.68
CA GLU A 338 -9.75 -13.25 20.57
C GLU A 338 -10.35 -12.80 19.23
N VAL A 339 -9.49 -12.60 18.23
CA VAL A 339 -9.90 -12.24 16.87
C VAL A 339 -9.65 -13.42 15.95
N ASP A 340 -10.71 -14.03 15.42
CA ASP A 340 -10.59 -15.06 14.38
C ASP A 340 -10.42 -14.44 13.00
N TYR A 341 -9.17 -14.40 12.53
CA TYR A 341 -8.84 -13.89 11.20
C TYR A 341 -9.28 -14.82 10.05
N ASN A 342 -9.65 -16.08 10.30
CA ASN A 342 -10.20 -16.95 9.25
C ASN A 342 -11.56 -16.41 8.76
N SER A 343 -12.34 -15.86 9.68
CA SER A 343 -13.64 -15.24 9.40
C SER A 343 -13.54 -13.77 8.96
N PHE A 344 -12.33 -13.21 8.82
CA PHE A 344 -12.11 -11.79 8.51
C PHE A 344 -12.74 -11.38 7.17
N HIS A 345 -12.58 -12.19 6.12
CA HIS A 345 -13.13 -11.88 4.80
C HIS A 345 -14.56 -12.42 4.60
N SER A 346 -15.05 -13.25 5.53
CA SER A 346 -16.31 -13.97 5.41
C SER A 346 -17.52 -13.03 5.53
N THR A 347 -18.51 -13.27 4.66
CA THR A 347 -19.78 -12.55 4.65
C THR A 347 -20.95 -13.53 4.57
N TYR A 348 -22.13 -13.12 5.03
CA TYR A 348 -23.36 -13.89 4.95
C TYR A 348 -24.50 -13.03 4.41
N GLU A 349 -25.45 -13.66 3.72
CA GLU A 349 -26.61 -12.99 3.14
C GLU A 349 -27.63 -12.59 4.21
N THR A 350 -28.29 -11.46 3.98
CA THR A 350 -29.31 -10.87 4.87
C THR A 350 -30.43 -10.26 4.06
N ASN A 351 -31.64 -10.28 4.62
CA ASN A 351 -32.79 -9.68 3.97
C ASN A 351 -32.60 -8.14 3.90
N THR A 352 -32.33 -7.64 2.70
CA THR A 352 -32.08 -6.23 2.41
C THR A 352 -32.95 -5.81 1.22
N PRO A 353 -33.62 -4.65 1.27
CA PRO A 353 -34.40 -4.15 0.15
C PRO A 353 -33.57 -4.05 -1.14
N VAL A 354 -34.22 -4.27 -2.28
CA VAL A 354 -33.59 -4.27 -3.61
C VAL A 354 -33.63 -2.87 -4.25
N CYS A 355 -34.51 -2.01 -3.76
CA CYS A 355 -34.67 -0.62 -4.18
C CYS A 355 -33.47 0.26 -3.80
N CYS A 356 -33.35 1.42 -4.45
CA CYS A 356 -32.30 2.38 -4.14
C CYS A 356 -32.56 3.13 -2.82
N ALA A 357 -31.53 3.76 -2.26
CA ALA A 357 -31.65 4.51 -1.02
C ALA A 357 -32.65 5.68 -1.11
N LYS A 358 -32.74 6.31 -2.29
CA LYS A 358 -33.74 7.35 -2.59
C LYS A 358 -35.18 6.85 -2.47
N GLU A 359 -35.51 5.76 -3.16
CA GLU A 359 -36.83 5.14 -3.09
C GLU A 359 -37.16 4.71 -1.65
N LEU A 360 -36.20 4.15 -0.92
CA LEU A 360 -36.36 3.81 0.50
C LEU A 360 -36.70 5.02 1.37
N ALA A 361 -36.05 6.15 1.13
CA ALA A 361 -36.31 7.38 1.86
C ALA A 361 -37.66 7.99 1.48
N GLU A 362 -38.05 7.93 0.21
CA GLU A 362 -39.37 8.38 -0.28
C GLU A 362 -40.50 7.53 0.30
N SER A 363 -40.41 6.19 0.23
CA SER A 363 -41.41 5.28 0.82
C SER A 363 -41.55 5.47 2.34
N ARG A 364 -40.46 5.82 3.04
CA ARG A 364 -40.52 6.16 4.47
C ARG A 364 -41.23 7.49 4.72
N ARG A 365 -40.93 8.52 3.92
CA ARG A 365 -41.60 9.83 4.01
C ARG A 365 -43.10 9.71 3.74
N GLU A 366 -43.49 8.82 2.83
CA GLU A 366 -44.89 8.55 2.48
C GLU A 366 -45.62 7.64 3.50
N GLY A 367 -44.94 7.16 4.56
CA GLY A 367 -45.58 6.40 5.63
C GLY A 367 -46.05 4.99 5.22
N GLN A 368 -45.56 4.44 4.12
CA GLN A 368 -45.83 3.05 3.77
C GLN A 368 -45.04 2.12 4.69
N LEU A 369 -45.70 1.68 5.76
CA LEU A 369 -45.35 0.48 6.51
C LEU A 369 -44.94 -0.63 5.53
N LEU A 370 -43.78 -1.26 5.77
CA LEU A 370 -43.31 -2.47 5.10
C LEU A 370 -44.34 -3.60 5.28
N GLY A 371 -45.39 -3.59 4.46
CA GLY A 371 -46.41 -4.60 4.36
C GLY A 371 -46.29 -5.31 3.03
N HIS A 372 -45.18 -6.03 2.78
CA HIS A 372 -45.16 -7.13 1.82
C HIS A 372 -43.97 -8.08 2.07
N LEU A 373 -44.24 -9.10 2.89
CA LEU A 373 -43.55 -10.39 2.84
C LEU A 373 -44.61 -11.42 2.42
N PRO A 374 -44.46 -12.13 1.29
CA PRO A 374 -45.25 -13.33 1.05
C PRO A 374 -44.55 -14.53 1.70
N GLY A 375 -45.19 -15.14 2.70
CA GLY A 375 -44.93 -16.52 3.09
C GLY A 375 -44.70 -16.79 4.58
N ALA A 376 -45.75 -16.76 5.39
CA ALA A 376 -45.83 -17.61 6.58
C ALA A 376 -47.29 -18.01 6.79
N THR A 377 -47.55 -19.30 6.56
CA THR A 377 -48.84 -19.97 6.64
C THR A 377 -49.40 -19.88 8.06
N LEU A 378 -50.62 -19.37 8.17
CA LEU A 378 -51.47 -19.41 9.37
C LEU A 378 -51.71 -20.86 9.83
N LEU A 379 -51.40 -21.14 11.10
CA LEU A 379 -52.15 -22.13 11.88
C LEU A 379 -52.66 -21.42 13.15
N SER A 380 -53.93 -21.05 13.07
CA SER A 380 -54.76 -20.58 14.19
C SER A 380 -55.21 -21.79 15.02
N GLY A 381 -55.11 -21.67 16.33
CA GLY A 381 -55.76 -22.54 17.30
C GLY A 381 -55.82 -21.82 18.65
N GLY A 382 -56.89 -21.06 18.89
CA GLY A 382 -57.10 -20.29 20.11
C GLY A 382 -57.94 -21.01 21.19
N ARG A 383 -57.85 -20.51 22.42
CA ARG A 383 -58.89 -20.32 23.47
C ARG A 383 -58.21 -19.80 24.76
N GLU A 384 -58.55 -18.60 25.25
CA GLU A 384 -59.51 -18.27 26.34
C GLU A 384 -59.08 -18.87 27.71
N ALA A 385 -59.10 -18.22 28.88
CA ALA A 385 -59.46 -16.89 29.40
C ALA A 385 -58.96 -16.77 30.88
N GLU A 386 -58.91 -15.55 31.43
CA GLU A 386 -59.25 -15.07 32.82
C GLU A 386 -58.97 -16.00 34.06
N THR A 387 -58.53 -15.60 35.26
CA THR A 387 -58.73 -14.40 36.11
C THR A 387 -57.95 -14.55 37.44
N ALA A 388 -57.65 -13.42 38.09
CA ALA A 388 -57.65 -13.12 39.54
C ALA A 388 -56.70 -13.80 40.56
N LYS A 389 -56.28 -12.95 41.51
CA LYS A 389 -55.40 -13.13 42.68
C LYS A 389 -56.08 -13.86 43.85
N GLU A 390 -55.30 -14.54 44.68
CA GLU A 390 -55.53 -14.74 46.12
C GLU A 390 -54.17 -14.92 46.85
N GLU A 391 -53.98 -14.14 47.91
CA GLU A 391 -53.05 -14.30 49.05
C GLU A 391 -53.55 -15.51 49.89
N GLU A 392 -52.84 -16.26 50.74
CA GLU A 392 -51.84 -15.97 51.79
C GLU A 392 -51.33 -17.32 52.39
N GLU A 393 -50.12 -17.30 52.99
CA GLU A 393 -49.63 -18.05 54.18
C GLU A 393 -49.41 -19.59 54.25
N GLU A 394 -48.17 -19.98 54.60
CA GLU A 394 -47.80 -20.67 55.86
C GLU A 394 -46.25 -20.70 56.05
N GLU A 395 -45.78 -20.13 57.18
CA GLU A 395 -44.44 -20.26 57.77
C GLU A 395 -44.40 -21.42 58.79
N GLU A 396 -43.22 -22.00 59.05
CA GLU A 396 -42.72 -22.40 60.39
C GLU A 396 -41.21 -22.76 60.28
N GLU A 397 -40.32 -21.93 60.85
CA GLU A 397 -39.55 -22.11 62.12
C GLU A 397 -38.41 -23.17 62.05
N GLU A 398 -37.20 -23.02 62.61
CA GLU A 398 -36.68 -22.32 63.80
C GLU A 398 -35.27 -21.72 63.48
N GLY A 399 -34.87 -20.54 63.97
CA GLY A 399 -34.29 -20.27 65.31
C GLY A 399 -32.74 -20.19 65.23
N ARG A 400 -32.00 -19.24 65.80
CA ARG A 400 -32.23 -18.25 66.86
C ARG A 400 -31.03 -17.26 66.90
N GLU A 401 -31.33 -15.99 67.08
CA GLU A 401 -30.51 -14.80 67.40
C GLU A 401 -29.79 -14.87 68.79
N PRO A 402 -29.05 -13.85 69.34
CA PRO A 402 -28.99 -12.41 68.97
C PRO A 402 -27.61 -11.68 69.06
N ALA A 403 -27.71 -10.40 68.67
CA ALA A 403 -26.74 -9.30 68.71
C ALA A 403 -26.15 -8.92 70.09
N GLY A 404 -25.04 -8.16 70.06
CA GLY A 404 -24.66 -7.27 71.18
C GLY A 404 -23.19 -6.83 71.24
N LEU A 405 -22.93 -5.61 70.71
CA LEU A 405 -22.12 -4.51 71.27
C LEU A 405 -20.69 -4.69 71.84
N ASP A 406 -19.87 -3.70 71.45
CA ASP A 406 -18.74 -3.05 72.15
C ASP A 406 -17.37 -3.74 72.29
N GLY A 407 -16.31 -2.99 71.91
CA GLY A 407 -14.95 -3.24 72.38
C GLY A 407 -13.82 -2.69 71.50
N ALA A 408 -13.18 -1.62 71.96
CA ALA A 408 -12.04 -0.93 71.35
C ALA A 408 -10.68 -1.64 71.58
N ASN A 409 -9.63 -1.06 70.95
CA ASN A 409 -8.18 -1.32 71.00
C ASN A 409 -7.67 -2.46 70.08
N GLY A 410 -6.67 -2.33 69.23
CA GLY A 410 -5.65 -1.29 69.04
C GLY A 410 -4.28 -1.97 68.92
N THR A 411 -3.61 -1.84 67.76
CA THR A 411 -2.14 -1.91 67.53
C THR A 411 -1.93 -1.78 66.01
N ALA A 412 -1.45 -0.65 65.48
CA ALA A 412 -0.05 -0.20 65.47
C ALA A 412 0.90 -1.23 64.83
N GLY A 413 1.32 -0.93 63.60
CA GLY A 413 2.31 -1.69 62.82
C GLY A 413 2.72 -0.87 61.59
N GLU A 414 3.54 0.14 61.84
CA GLU A 414 4.32 0.92 60.87
C GLU A 414 5.15 0.01 59.92
N VAL A 415 5.12 0.21 58.58
CA VAL A 415 6.13 0.93 57.72
C VAL A 415 7.40 0.08 57.46
N PRO A 416 8.19 0.24 56.37
CA PRO A 416 7.92 0.45 54.93
C PRO A 416 8.73 -0.54 54.02
N VAL A 417 8.48 -0.54 52.71
CA VAL A 417 9.38 -0.04 51.62
C VAL A 417 8.50 0.26 50.42
#